data_AF-E9K509-F1
#
_entry.id   AF-E9K509-F1
#
_cell.length_a   1.000
_cell.length_b   1.000
_cell.length_c   1.000
_cell.angle_alpha   90.00
_cell.angle_beta   90.00
_cell.angle_gamma   90.00
#
_symmetry.space_group_name_H-M   'P 1'
#
loop_
_entity.id
_entity.type
_entity.pdbx_description
1 polymer ?
#
loop_
_entity_poly.entity_id
_entity_poly.type
_entity_poly.pdbx_seq_one_letter_code
_entity_poly.pdbx_strand_id
1 'polypeptide(L)'
;YFYCINRIKKILTHFNDLRRHILKKYVYTINHKRIAINYLYFSMVTGLSGALLATMIRLELAHPGSPFFKGDSLRYLQVVTAHGLIMVFFVVVPIFFGGFANFLIPYHVGSKDVAYPRLNSIGFWIQPCGYILLAKIGFLRPQFWRYYDKTSFSYPLLEKLKTSQFDEYRGEYLFFLDFIKKELSDQHSIFWKIRKTVELSQYQSFSFIPLKLLIWKDIISYPESFWYAADRVVQSRRKKVFVSKCSARTLTTAGWTFITPFSSSVKYTGVGSQDILILSVVFAGISTTISFTNLLITRRTLAMPGIRHRRVLMPFITISIFLTLRMLATITPVLGAAVIMMAFDRHWQTTFFEYAYG
;
A
#
# COMPACT_ATOMS: atom_id res chain seq x y z
N TYR A 1 30.01 17.24 -47.34
CA TYR A 1 30.01 16.76 -45.95
C TYR A 1 29.49 17.78 -44.94
N PHE A 2 30.07 18.99 -44.89
CA PHE A 2 29.66 20.06 -43.95
C PHE A 2 28.19 20.50 -44.05
N TYR A 3 27.63 20.54 -45.27
CA TYR A 3 26.21 20.90 -45.49
C TYR A 3 25.23 19.87 -44.89
N CYS A 4 25.50 18.57 -45.04
CA CYS A 4 24.69 17.52 -44.42
C CYS A 4 24.76 17.58 -42.90
N ILE A 5 25.94 17.83 -42.32
CA ILE A 5 26.12 17.96 -40.86
C ILE A 5 25.31 19.16 -40.33
N ASN A 6 25.35 20.31 -41.02
CA ASN A 6 24.57 21.48 -40.62
C ASN A 6 23.05 21.25 -40.74
N ARG A 7 22.60 20.52 -41.77
CA ARG A 7 21.19 20.14 -41.92
C ARG A 7 20.73 19.21 -40.79
N ILE A 8 21.53 18.20 -40.44
CA ILE A 8 21.27 17.30 -39.30
C ILE A 8 21.24 18.08 -37.99
N LYS A 9 22.19 19.00 -37.76
CA LYS A 9 22.22 19.83 -36.55
C LYS A 9 20.96 20.70 -36.42
N LYS A 10 20.51 21.32 -37.52
CA LYS A 10 19.28 22.13 -37.55
C LYS A 10 18.02 21.29 -37.28
N ILE A 11 17.97 20.07 -37.80
CA ILE A 11 16.89 19.11 -37.50
C ILE A 11 16.92 18.73 -36.02
N LEU A 12 18.10 18.42 -35.47
CA LEU A 12 18.25 18.05 -34.05
C LEU A 12 17.84 19.19 -33.11
N THR A 13 18.22 20.43 -33.42
CA THR A 13 17.80 21.60 -32.64
C THR A 13 16.30 21.80 -32.70
N HIS A 14 15.69 21.66 -33.88
CA HIS A 14 14.25 21.77 -34.05
C HIS A 14 13.49 20.69 -33.25
N PHE A 15 13.96 19.43 -33.29
CA PHE A 15 13.40 18.36 -32.44
C PHE A 15 13.54 18.67 -30.95
N ASN A 16 14.66 19.26 -30.53
CA ASN A 16 14.88 19.61 -29.13
C ASN A 16 13.97 20.75 -28.67
N ASP A 17 13.75 21.76 -29.52
CA ASP A 17 12.83 22.86 -29.26
C ASP A 17 11.37 22.40 -29.23
N LEU A 18 10.98 21.54 -30.17
CA LEU A 18 9.66 20.90 -30.19
C LEU A 18 9.43 20.08 -28.91
N ARG A 19 10.41 19.27 -28.51
CA ARG A 19 10.37 18.51 -27.26
C ARG A 19 10.22 19.43 -26.05
N ARG A 20 11.02 20.50 -25.96
CA ARG A 20 10.91 21.49 -24.86
C ARG A 20 9.54 22.15 -24.83
N HIS A 21 8.98 22.50 -26.00
CA HIS A 21 7.66 23.09 -26.10
C HIS A 21 6.57 22.12 -25.61
N ILE A 22 6.61 20.85 -26.04
CA ILE A 22 5.68 19.81 -25.61
C ILE A 22 5.78 19.58 -24.09
N LEU A 23 7.01 19.44 -23.57
CA LEU A 23 7.25 19.25 -22.14
C LEU A 23 6.70 20.42 -21.32
N LYS A 24 7.01 21.67 -21.68
CA LYS A 24 6.48 22.84 -20.97
C LYS A 24 4.95 22.93 -21.05
N LYS A 25 4.36 22.58 -22.19
CA LYS A 25 2.93 22.75 -22.44
C LYS A 25 2.06 21.66 -21.82
N TYR A 26 2.51 20.40 -21.82
CA TYR A 26 1.69 19.26 -21.40
C TYR A 26 2.23 18.51 -20.18
N VAL A 27 3.55 18.53 -19.94
CA VAL A 27 4.14 17.82 -18.79
C VAL A 27 4.23 18.72 -17.57
N TYR A 28 4.79 19.92 -17.74
CA TYR A 28 4.97 20.91 -16.68
C TYR A 28 3.83 21.95 -16.64
N THR A 29 2.64 21.58 -17.13
CA THR A 29 1.48 22.47 -17.09
C THR A 29 0.97 22.62 -15.66
N ILE A 30 0.68 23.88 -15.34
CA ILE A 30 0.12 24.30 -14.05
C ILE A 30 -1.36 24.69 -14.20
N ASN A 31 -1.81 24.95 -15.44
CA ASN A 31 -3.18 25.39 -15.72
C ASN A 31 -4.19 24.26 -15.48
N HIS A 32 -5.16 24.48 -14.59
CA HIS A 32 -6.19 23.50 -14.24
C HIS A 32 -6.97 22.95 -15.45
N LYS A 33 -7.19 23.73 -16.51
CA LYS A 33 -7.92 23.29 -17.72
C LYS A 33 -7.13 22.23 -18.48
N ARG A 34 -5.82 22.45 -18.62
CA ARG A 34 -4.93 21.49 -19.30
C ARG A 34 -4.78 20.23 -18.46
N ILE A 35 -4.65 20.37 -17.15
CA ILE A 35 -4.60 19.22 -16.23
C ILE A 35 -5.89 18.39 -16.33
N ALA A 36 -7.06 19.03 -16.34
CA ALA A 36 -8.34 18.35 -16.52
C ALA A 36 -8.43 17.59 -17.85
N ILE A 37 -7.99 18.20 -18.94
CA ILE A 37 -7.92 17.55 -20.25
C ILE A 37 -6.96 16.34 -20.22
N ASN A 38 -5.81 16.46 -19.55
CA ASN A 38 -4.88 15.34 -19.37
C ASN A 38 -5.53 14.18 -18.59
N TYR A 39 -6.32 14.45 -17.54
CA TYR A 39 -7.09 13.42 -16.82
C TYR A 39 -8.11 12.72 -17.72
N LEU A 40 -8.81 13.46 -18.59
CA LEU A 40 -9.76 12.88 -19.55
C LEU A 40 -9.06 11.99 -20.58
N TYR A 41 -7.96 12.45 -21.18
CA TYR A 41 -7.18 11.62 -22.11
C TYR A 41 -6.63 10.37 -21.45
N PHE A 42 -6.06 10.51 -20.25
CA PHE A 42 -5.58 9.39 -19.48
C PHE A 42 -6.69 8.36 -19.20
N SER A 43 -7.86 8.83 -18.76
CA SER A 43 -8.99 7.94 -18.47
C SER A 43 -9.56 7.26 -19.71
N MET A 44 -9.53 7.93 -20.87
CA MET A 44 -9.93 7.31 -22.12
C MET A 44 -8.99 6.14 -22.49
N VAL A 45 -7.68 6.31 -22.29
CA VAL A 45 -6.67 5.27 -22.55
C VAL A 45 -6.80 4.10 -21.56
N THR A 46 -6.96 4.38 -20.27
CA THR A 46 -7.16 3.33 -19.25
C THR A 46 -8.54 2.68 -19.37
N GLY A 47 -9.55 3.40 -19.88
CA GLY A 47 -10.88 2.86 -20.17
C GLY A 47 -10.84 1.84 -21.31
N LEU A 48 -10.09 2.13 -22.37
CA LEU A 48 -9.84 1.17 -23.46
C LEU A 48 -9.14 -0.09 -22.95
N SER A 49 -8.13 0.05 -22.08
CA SER A 49 -7.46 -1.11 -21.50
C SER A 49 -8.36 -1.91 -20.56
N GLY A 50 -9.20 -1.24 -19.76
CA GLY A 50 -10.23 -1.88 -18.94
C GLY A 50 -11.26 -2.64 -19.77
N ALA A 51 -11.71 -2.08 -20.91
CA ALA A 51 -12.61 -2.73 -21.85
C ALA A 51 -11.97 -3.96 -22.50
N LEU A 52 -10.68 -3.91 -22.87
CA LEU A 52 -9.93 -5.07 -23.36
C LEU A 52 -9.87 -6.20 -22.33
N LEU A 53 -9.66 -5.89 -21.05
CA LEU A 53 -9.69 -6.92 -20.00
C LEU A 53 -11.12 -7.49 -19.82
N ALA A 54 -12.15 -6.66 -19.95
CA ALA A 54 -13.55 -7.10 -19.88
C ALA A 54 -13.90 -8.07 -21.00
N THR A 55 -13.44 -7.81 -22.23
CA THR A 55 -13.67 -8.71 -23.36
C THR A 55 -12.92 -10.03 -23.17
N MET A 56 -11.70 -10.02 -22.62
CA MET A 56 -10.99 -11.26 -22.26
C MET A 56 -11.77 -12.11 -21.24
N ILE A 57 -12.35 -11.49 -20.21
CA ILE A 57 -13.18 -12.19 -19.22
C ILE A 57 -14.41 -12.81 -19.88
N ARG A 58 -15.10 -12.04 -20.75
CA ARG A 58 -16.29 -12.52 -21.47
C ARG A 58 -15.98 -13.64 -22.46
N LEU A 59 -14.82 -13.60 -23.11
CA LEU A 59 -14.37 -14.67 -24.02
C LEU A 59 -14.09 -15.97 -23.26
N GLU A 60 -13.51 -15.90 -22.06
CA GLU A 60 -13.31 -17.08 -21.23
C GLU A 60 -14.64 -17.69 -20.76
N LEU A 61 -15.63 -16.85 -20.43
CA LEU A 61 -16.95 -17.30 -19.97
C LEU A 61 -17.94 -17.68 -21.08
N ALA A 62 -17.57 -17.53 -22.35
CA ALA A 62 -18.48 -17.74 -23.48
C ALA A 62 -18.88 -19.21 -23.68
N HIS A 63 -18.00 -20.15 -23.33
CA HIS A 63 -18.24 -21.59 -23.43
C HIS A 63 -17.77 -22.29 -22.16
N PRO A 64 -18.42 -23.38 -21.73
CA PRO A 64 -17.95 -24.17 -20.60
C PRO A 64 -16.56 -24.74 -20.90
N GLY A 65 -15.65 -24.63 -19.93
CA GLY A 65 -14.23 -24.96 -20.08
C GLY A 65 -13.36 -23.71 -19.99
N SER A 66 -12.08 -23.84 -20.35
CA SER A 66 -11.10 -22.74 -20.29
C SER A 66 -10.46 -22.47 -21.67
N PRO A 67 -11.22 -21.95 -22.65
CA PRO A 67 -10.77 -21.86 -24.03
C PRO A 67 -9.69 -20.79 -24.26
N PHE A 68 -9.76 -19.64 -23.57
CA PHE A 68 -8.86 -18.51 -23.79
C PHE A 68 -7.62 -18.60 -22.90
N PHE A 69 -7.79 -18.92 -21.61
CA PHE A 69 -6.69 -19.04 -20.65
C PHE A 69 -6.07 -20.45 -20.54
N LYS A 70 -6.56 -21.43 -21.31
CA LYS A 70 -6.00 -22.81 -21.36
C LYS A 70 -5.84 -23.46 -19.97
N GLY A 71 -6.75 -23.16 -19.04
CA GLY A 71 -6.77 -23.71 -17.68
C GLY A 71 -5.98 -22.92 -16.64
N ASP A 72 -5.39 -21.77 -17.01
CA ASP A 72 -4.67 -20.91 -16.07
C ASP A 72 -5.62 -20.01 -15.24
N SER A 73 -6.13 -20.58 -14.14
CA SER A 73 -7.02 -19.89 -13.21
C SER A 73 -6.39 -18.68 -12.52
N LEU A 74 -5.06 -18.67 -12.34
CA LEU A 74 -4.34 -17.55 -11.71
C LEU A 74 -4.34 -16.33 -12.63
N ARG A 75 -4.14 -16.54 -13.93
CA ARG A 75 -4.21 -15.46 -14.91
C ARG A 75 -5.62 -14.91 -15.05
N TYR A 76 -6.64 -15.77 -15.01
CA TYR A 76 -8.02 -15.32 -14.97
C TYR A 76 -8.27 -14.39 -13.76
N LEU A 77 -7.84 -14.80 -12.57
CA LEU A 77 -8.00 -14.00 -11.36
C LEU A 77 -7.27 -12.66 -11.44
N GLN A 78 -6.03 -12.65 -11.94
CA GLN A 78 -5.27 -11.41 -12.20
C GLN A 78 -6.03 -10.46 -13.13
N VAL A 79 -6.56 -10.95 -14.24
CA VAL A 79 -7.31 -10.15 -15.22
C VAL A 79 -8.60 -9.58 -14.59
N VAL A 80 -9.36 -10.39 -13.85
CA VAL A 80 -10.58 -9.93 -13.15
C VAL A 80 -10.25 -8.86 -12.11
N THR A 81 -9.19 -9.06 -11.32
CA THR A 81 -8.75 -8.07 -10.33
C THR A 81 -8.30 -6.76 -10.98
N ALA A 82 -7.51 -6.85 -12.05
CA ALA A 82 -7.02 -5.68 -12.77
C ALA A 82 -8.15 -4.92 -13.44
N HIS A 83 -9.11 -5.60 -14.07
CA HIS A 83 -10.28 -4.97 -14.68
C HIS A 83 -11.07 -4.13 -13.65
N GLY A 84 -11.43 -4.72 -12.51
CA GLY A 84 -12.20 -4.02 -11.47
C GLY A 84 -11.46 -2.79 -10.94
N LEU A 85 -10.17 -2.93 -10.63
CA LEU A 85 -9.35 -1.82 -10.12
C LEU A 85 -9.12 -0.73 -11.17
N ILE A 86 -8.91 -1.08 -12.45
CA ILE A 86 -8.77 -0.10 -13.55
C ILE A 86 -10.06 0.72 -13.68
N MET A 87 -11.21 0.06 -13.76
CA MET A 87 -12.49 0.76 -13.99
C MET A 87 -12.83 1.73 -12.85
N VAL A 88 -12.63 1.34 -11.59
CA VAL A 88 -12.97 2.21 -10.45
C VAL A 88 -11.93 3.32 -10.26
N PHE A 89 -10.67 2.94 -10.01
CA PHE A 89 -9.65 3.89 -9.58
C PHE A 89 -9.00 4.65 -10.72
N PHE A 90 -8.93 4.09 -11.93
CA PHE A 90 -8.20 4.68 -13.06
C PHE A 90 -9.10 5.18 -14.20
N VAL A 91 -10.39 4.86 -14.18
CA VAL A 91 -11.37 5.36 -15.15
C VAL A 91 -12.38 6.30 -14.49
N VAL A 92 -13.25 5.78 -13.63
CA VAL A 92 -14.37 6.54 -13.03
C VAL A 92 -13.87 7.70 -12.16
N VAL A 93 -12.99 7.42 -11.20
CA VAL A 93 -12.47 8.43 -10.26
C VAL A 93 -11.74 9.57 -11.00
N PRO A 94 -10.81 9.31 -11.94
CA PRO A 94 -10.17 10.35 -12.74
C PRO A 94 -11.10 11.13 -13.66
N ILE A 95 -12.15 10.51 -14.22
CA ILE A 95 -13.14 11.25 -15.04
C ILE A 95 -13.85 12.30 -14.20
N PHE A 96 -14.42 11.88 -13.06
CA PHE A 96 -15.25 12.76 -12.25
C PHE A 96 -14.43 13.79 -11.47
N PHE A 97 -13.44 13.34 -10.68
CA PHE A 97 -12.68 14.22 -9.79
C PHE A 97 -11.46 14.84 -10.46
N GLY A 98 -10.84 14.12 -11.40
CA GLY A 98 -9.67 14.62 -12.14
C GLY A 98 -10.03 15.49 -13.33
N GLY A 99 -11.02 15.08 -14.14
CA GLY A 99 -11.44 15.77 -15.35
C GLY A 99 -12.49 16.84 -15.08
N PHE A 100 -13.74 16.41 -14.84
CA PHE A 100 -14.87 17.32 -14.72
C PHE A 100 -14.75 18.28 -13.54
N ALA A 101 -14.35 17.81 -12.36
CA ALA A 101 -14.26 18.67 -11.19
C ALA A 101 -13.16 19.75 -11.35
N ASN A 102 -11.95 19.39 -11.81
CA ASN A 102 -10.88 20.37 -12.07
C ASN A 102 -11.23 21.36 -13.20
N PHE A 103 -12.02 20.94 -14.18
CA PHE A 103 -12.46 21.83 -15.25
C PHE A 103 -13.55 22.77 -14.74
N LEU A 104 -14.66 22.22 -14.22
CA LEU A 104 -15.89 22.96 -13.94
C LEU A 104 -15.84 23.79 -12.64
N ILE A 105 -15.14 23.33 -11.60
CA ILE A 105 -15.18 24.02 -10.29
C ILE A 105 -14.63 25.43 -10.37
N PRO A 106 -13.39 25.69 -10.84
CA PRO A 106 -12.85 27.05 -10.89
C PRO A 106 -13.73 27.98 -11.73
N TYR A 107 -14.26 27.47 -12.85
CA TYR A 107 -15.16 28.23 -13.72
C TYR A 107 -16.46 28.65 -13.02
N HIS A 108 -17.17 27.71 -12.38
CA HIS A 108 -18.44 28.02 -11.74
C HIS A 108 -18.29 28.78 -10.43
N VAL A 109 -17.14 28.67 -9.77
CA VAL A 109 -16.79 29.45 -8.57
C VAL A 109 -16.34 30.87 -8.93
N GLY A 110 -16.00 31.12 -10.20
CA GLY A 110 -15.50 32.41 -10.69
C GLY A 110 -14.03 32.65 -10.35
N SER A 111 -13.24 31.60 -10.07
CA SER A 111 -11.81 31.72 -9.78
C SER A 111 -10.96 31.60 -11.03
N LYS A 112 -9.84 32.33 -11.08
CA LYS A 112 -8.89 32.28 -12.20
C LYS A 112 -8.21 30.91 -12.34
N ASP A 113 -7.93 30.26 -11.22
CA ASP A 113 -7.28 28.95 -11.14
C ASP A 113 -7.65 28.24 -9.82
N VAL A 114 -7.06 27.07 -9.57
CA VAL A 114 -7.15 26.34 -8.31
C VAL A 114 -6.22 26.92 -7.22
N ALA A 115 -6.42 26.55 -5.95
CA ALA A 115 -5.72 27.11 -4.80
C ALA A 115 -4.26 26.68 -4.76
N TYR A 116 -4.00 25.41 -5.10
CA TYR A 116 -2.65 24.85 -5.21
C TYR A 116 -2.42 24.28 -6.62
N PRO A 117 -2.03 25.11 -7.60
CA PRO A 117 -1.88 24.66 -8.99
C PRO A 117 -0.78 23.61 -9.20
N ARG A 118 0.36 23.73 -8.50
CA ARG A 118 1.46 22.76 -8.59
C ARG A 118 1.10 21.40 -7.97
N LEU A 119 0.40 21.44 -6.84
CA LEU A 119 -0.09 20.24 -6.15
C LEU A 119 -1.10 19.49 -7.03
N ASN A 120 -1.96 20.21 -7.76
CA ASN A 120 -2.87 19.61 -8.75
C ASN A 120 -2.13 18.87 -9.87
N SER A 121 -1.04 19.46 -10.37
CA SER A 121 -0.19 18.86 -11.40
C SER A 121 0.49 17.59 -10.90
N ILE A 122 1.03 17.61 -9.67
CA ILE A 122 1.61 16.43 -9.01
C ILE A 122 0.55 15.33 -8.83
N GLY A 123 -0.66 15.68 -8.41
CA GLY A 123 -1.77 14.73 -8.27
C GLY A 123 -2.03 13.96 -9.56
N PHE A 124 -2.00 14.65 -10.71
CA PHE A 124 -2.14 13.99 -12.01
C PHE A 124 -1.01 12.99 -12.25
N TRP A 125 0.24 13.36 -12.03
CA TRP A 125 1.40 12.51 -12.35
C TRP A 125 1.51 11.25 -11.49
N ILE A 126 0.97 11.25 -10.27
CA ILE A 126 0.91 10.05 -9.42
C ILE A 126 -0.03 8.99 -10.02
N GLN A 127 -1.07 9.42 -10.75
CA GLN A 127 -2.09 8.52 -11.27
C GLN A 127 -1.55 7.56 -12.37
N PRO A 128 -0.82 8.01 -13.41
CA PRO A 128 -0.16 7.11 -14.35
C PRO A 128 0.85 6.15 -13.70
N CYS A 129 1.57 6.58 -12.67
CA CYS A 129 2.49 5.71 -11.94
C CYS A 129 1.75 4.54 -11.27
N GLY A 130 0.61 4.81 -10.64
CA GLY A 130 -0.27 3.76 -10.11
C GLY A 130 -0.80 2.81 -11.20
N TYR A 131 -1.19 3.35 -12.35
CA TYR A 131 -1.71 2.55 -13.45
C TYR A 131 -0.65 1.63 -14.06
N ILE A 132 0.60 2.09 -14.22
CA ILE A 132 1.68 1.25 -14.76
C ILE A 132 1.91 0.01 -13.88
N LEU A 133 1.86 0.16 -12.56
CA LEU A 133 1.96 -0.95 -11.62
C LEU A 133 0.82 -1.96 -11.80
N LEU A 134 -0.41 -1.48 -11.97
CA LEU A 134 -1.59 -2.31 -12.18
C LEU A 134 -1.59 -3.00 -13.55
N ALA A 135 -1.25 -2.26 -14.60
CA ALA A 135 -1.15 -2.76 -15.98
C ALA A 135 -0.10 -3.87 -16.09
N LYS A 136 1.00 -3.78 -15.33
CA LYS A 136 1.99 -4.84 -15.23
C LYS A 136 1.39 -6.17 -14.76
N ILE A 137 0.38 -6.16 -13.89
CA ILE A 137 -0.25 -7.39 -13.40
C ILE A 137 -1.33 -7.89 -14.37
N GLY A 138 -2.11 -6.98 -14.93
CA GLY A 138 -3.21 -7.34 -15.84
C GLY A 138 -2.73 -7.87 -17.21
N PHE A 139 -1.67 -7.28 -17.78
CA PHE A 139 -1.23 -7.60 -19.14
C PHE A 139 0.04 -8.46 -19.19
N LEU A 140 1.01 -8.19 -18.31
CA LEU A 140 2.27 -8.92 -18.29
C LEU A 140 2.19 -10.02 -17.23
N ARG A 141 2.74 -11.21 -17.51
CA ARG A 141 2.88 -12.22 -16.46
C ARG A 141 4.04 -11.78 -15.56
N PRO A 142 3.81 -11.44 -14.28
CA PRO A 142 4.89 -10.96 -13.45
C PRO A 142 5.75 -12.15 -13.00
N GLN A 143 6.88 -12.36 -13.66
CA GLN A 143 7.86 -13.38 -13.24
C GLN A 143 8.68 -12.80 -12.10
N PHE A 144 8.19 -12.97 -10.86
CA PHE A 144 8.96 -12.58 -9.68
C PHE A 144 10.15 -13.51 -9.50
N TRP A 145 11.31 -12.95 -9.13
CA TRP A 145 12.47 -13.72 -8.71
C TRP A 145 12.06 -14.62 -7.54
N ARG A 146 12.54 -15.87 -7.52
CA ARG A 146 12.19 -16.91 -6.53
C ARG A 146 12.18 -16.29 -5.12
N TYR A 147 10.98 -16.04 -4.60
CA TYR A 147 10.81 -15.56 -3.24
C TYR A 147 10.99 -16.75 -2.32
N TYR A 148 12.02 -16.71 -1.49
CA TYR A 148 12.14 -17.64 -0.38
C TYR A 148 11.28 -17.10 0.76
N ASP A 149 10.21 -17.82 1.10
CA ASP A 149 9.33 -17.46 2.23
C ASP A 149 10.19 -17.23 3.48
N LYS A 150 10.19 -15.99 4.01
CA LYS A 150 10.73 -15.73 5.35
C LYS A 150 9.88 -16.53 6.33
N THR A 151 10.50 -17.39 7.14
CA THR A 151 9.79 -18.07 8.23
C THR A 151 9.38 -17.02 9.25
N SER A 152 8.09 -16.69 9.29
CA SER A 152 7.48 -15.87 10.32
C SER A 152 7.44 -16.68 11.62
N PHE A 153 8.24 -16.26 12.60
CA PHE A 153 8.06 -16.68 13.97
C PHE A 153 7.32 -15.53 14.65
N SER A 154 6.07 -15.76 15.04
CA SER A 154 5.39 -14.86 15.97
C SER A 154 6.17 -14.92 17.28
N TYR A 155 6.88 -13.84 17.62
CA TYR A 155 7.46 -13.73 18.95
C TYR A 155 6.33 -13.45 19.94
N PRO A 156 6.16 -14.29 20.98
CA PRO A 156 5.05 -14.17 21.94
C PRO A 156 5.37 -13.09 22.98
N LEU A 157 5.72 -11.88 22.52
CA LEU A 157 6.10 -10.79 23.41
C LEU A 157 4.86 -10.14 24.06
N LEU A 158 3.65 -10.41 23.53
CA LEU A 158 2.39 -9.76 23.91
C LEU A 158 1.19 -10.72 23.83
N GLU A 159 1.37 -11.98 24.23
CA GLU A 159 0.25 -12.93 24.29
C GLU A 159 -0.52 -12.75 25.61
N LYS A 160 -1.72 -12.14 25.54
CA LYS A 160 -2.60 -11.84 26.68
C LYS A 160 -3.08 -13.11 27.43
N LEU A 161 -3.04 -14.27 26.77
CA LEU A 161 -3.44 -15.57 27.34
C LEU A 161 -2.42 -16.13 28.34
N LYS A 162 -1.13 -15.78 28.25
CA LYS A 162 -0.14 -16.22 29.24
C LYS A 162 -0.27 -15.46 30.55
N THR A 163 -0.72 -14.22 30.52
CA THR A 163 -0.90 -13.41 31.73
C THR A 163 -1.93 -14.03 32.69
N SER A 164 -2.92 -14.76 32.19
CA SER A 164 -3.92 -15.43 33.05
C SER A 164 -3.40 -16.69 33.72
N GLN A 165 -2.39 -17.38 33.17
CA GLN A 165 -1.76 -18.54 33.82
C GLN A 165 -0.90 -18.15 35.03
N PHE A 166 -0.47 -16.88 35.12
CA PHE A 166 0.33 -16.39 36.25
C PHE A 166 -0.51 -15.95 37.46
N ASP A 167 -1.81 -15.71 37.29
CA ASP A 167 -2.70 -15.37 38.43
C ASP A 167 -2.96 -16.59 39.34
N GLU A 168 -2.75 -17.81 38.86
CA GLU A 168 -2.94 -19.04 39.63
C GLU A 168 -1.88 -19.24 40.73
N TYR A 169 -0.70 -18.63 40.58
CA TYR A 169 0.41 -18.72 41.54
C TYR A 169 0.37 -17.67 42.66
N ARG A 170 -0.69 -16.86 42.73
CA ARG A 170 -0.78 -15.68 43.61
C ARG A 170 -0.96 -16.00 45.11
N GLY A 171 -1.13 -17.27 45.46
CA GLY A 171 -1.64 -17.67 46.78
C GLY A 171 -0.69 -18.39 47.75
N GLU A 172 0.34 -19.12 47.29
CA GLU A 172 0.85 -20.21 48.17
C GLU A 172 2.20 -19.99 48.88
N TYR A 173 3.03 -19.00 48.52
CA TYR A 173 4.28 -18.75 49.27
C TYR A 173 4.67 -17.26 49.32
N LEU A 174 4.44 -16.62 50.47
CA LEU A 174 4.65 -15.18 50.70
C LEU A 174 6.08 -14.71 50.39
N PHE A 175 7.09 -15.52 50.68
CA PHE A 175 8.51 -15.17 50.53
C PHE A 175 9.09 -15.48 49.14
N PHE A 176 8.47 -16.39 48.38
CA PHE A 176 8.91 -16.74 47.03
C PHE A 176 8.30 -15.80 45.97
N LEU A 177 7.12 -15.24 46.29
CA LEU A 177 6.40 -14.30 45.43
C LEU A 177 7.16 -12.99 45.18
N ASP A 178 7.85 -12.44 46.16
CA ASP A 178 8.49 -11.12 45.99
C ASP A 178 9.75 -11.21 45.12
N PHE A 179 10.48 -12.33 45.20
CA PHE A 179 11.61 -12.63 44.32
C PHE A 179 11.16 -12.82 42.87
N ILE A 180 10.14 -13.66 42.63
CA ILE A 180 9.60 -13.91 41.29
C ILE A 180 8.93 -12.67 40.71
N LYS A 181 8.20 -11.89 41.51
CA LYS A 181 7.53 -10.65 41.05
C LYS A 181 8.53 -9.60 40.61
N LYS A 182 9.68 -9.52 41.29
CA LYS A 182 10.78 -8.62 40.94
C LYS A 182 11.45 -9.04 39.64
N GLU A 183 11.71 -10.33 39.46
CA GLU A 183 12.33 -10.89 38.26
C GLU A 183 11.41 -10.83 37.03
N LEU A 184 10.11 -11.07 37.20
CA LEU A 184 9.09 -10.95 36.15
C LEU A 184 8.89 -9.48 35.73
N SER A 185 8.93 -8.53 36.68
CA SER A 185 8.88 -7.10 36.37
C SER A 185 10.12 -6.63 35.61
N ASP A 186 11.28 -7.23 35.89
CA ASP A 186 12.55 -6.81 35.33
C ASP A 186 12.74 -7.30 33.87
N GLN A 187 12.20 -8.47 33.52
CA GLN A 187 12.36 -9.08 32.21
C GLN A 187 11.43 -8.52 31.11
N HIS A 188 10.39 -7.75 31.45
CA HIS A 188 9.37 -7.30 30.49
C HIS A 188 9.33 -5.77 30.25
N SER A 189 10.24 -4.99 30.84
CA SER A 189 10.30 -3.53 30.63
C SER A 189 11.42 -3.15 29.65
N ILE A 190 11.07 -2.58 28.49
CA ILE A 190 12.00 -2.04 27.48
C ILE A 190 12.37 -0.57 27.81
N PHE A 191 12.50 -0.21 29.09
CA PHE A 191 12.91 1.14 29.50
C PHE A 191 14.32 1.14 30.09
N TRP A 192 15.06 2.22 29.85
CA TRP A 192 16.38 2.45 30.44
C TRP A 192 16.24 2.54 31.97
N LYS A 193 16.79 1.55 32.69
CA LYS A 193 16.72 1.48 34.15
C LYS A 193 17.84 2.30 34.77
N ILE A 194 17.51 3.01 35.84
CA ILE A 194 18.51 3.67 36.69
C ILE A 194 19.26 2.58 37.46
N ARG A 195 20.60 2.62 37.40
CA ARG A 195 21.48 1.65 38.06
C ARG A 195 21.23 1.66 39.57
N LYS A 196 20.84 0.51 40.15
CA LYS A 196 20.90 0.30 41.59
C LYS A 196 22.30 -0.14 41.98
N THR A 197 22.99 0.63 42.79
CA THR A 197 24.24 0.25 43.44
C THR A 197 23.90 -0.64 44.62
N VAL A 198 24.14 -1.94 44.48
CA VAL A 198 24.08 -2.89 45.60
C VAL A 198 25.49 -2.99 46.17
N GLU A 199 25.70 -2.47 47.37
CA GLU A 199 26.96 -2.66 48.09
C GLU A 199 26.95 -4.05 48.74
N LEU A 200 27.62 -4.99 48.08
CA LEU A 200 27.97 -6.29 48.66
C LEU A 200 29.40 -6.17 49.20
N SER A 201 29.55 -6.28 50.52
CA SER A 201 30.79 -6.03 51.26
C SER A 201 31.98 -6.93 50.89
N GLN A 202 31.80 -7.92 50.02
CA GLN A 202 32.81 -8.92 49.68
C GLN A 202 33.42 -8.80 48.28
N TYR A 203 32.96 -7.89 47.41
CA TYR A 203 33.49 -7.78 46.04
C TYR A 203 33.65 -6.32 45.60
N GLN A 204 34.88 -5.89 45.33
CA GLN A 204 35.23 -4.50 44.97
C GLN A 204 35.18 -4.20 43.46
N SER A 205 34.94 -5.19 42.59
CA SER A 205 34.91 -4.97 41.14
C SER A 205 33.60 -5.47 40.50
N PHE A 206 32.81 -4.52 40.02
CA PHE A 206 31.58 -4.78 39.26
C PHE A 206 31.97 -5.21 37.84
N SER A 207 31.78 -6.47 37.47
CA SER A 207 32.00 -6.93 36.10
C SER A 207 30.69 -6.91 35.31
N PHE A 208 30.70 -6.15 34.21
CA PHE A 208 29.69 -6.27 33.17
C PHE A 208 29.79 -7.66 32.52
N ILE A 209 28.73 -8.45 32.57
CA ILE A 209 28.58 -9.56 31.62
C ILE A 209 27.92 -8.96 30.37
N PRO A 210 28.62 -8.87 29.23
CA PRO A 210 28.03 -8.34 28.01
C PRO A 210 26.89 -9.27 27.55
N LEU A 211 25.82 -8.68 27.02
CA LEU A 211 24.63 -9.37 26.49
C LEU A 211 24.99 -10.55 25.56
N LYS A 212 26.09 -10.42 24.81
CA LYS A 212 26.65 -11.47 23.95
C LYS A 212 27.07 -12.72 24.74
N LEU A 213 27.71 -12.57 25.90
CA LEU A 213 28.16 -13.69 26.75
C LEU A 213 26.99 -14.39 27.47
N LEU A 214 25.94 -13.64 27.80
CA LEU A 214 24.73 -14.20 28.42
C LEU A 214 23.99 -15.14 27.45
N ILE A 215 23.90 -14.74 26.17
CA ILE A 215 23.39 -15.57 25.08
C ILE A 215 24.20 -16.87 24.94
N TRP A 216 25.54 -16.79 24.99
CA TRP A 216 26.39 -17.99 24.91
C TRP A 216 26.24 -18.90 26.13
N LYS A 217 26.06 -18.33 27.32
CA LYS A 217 25.84 -19.08 28.55
C LYS A 217 24.55 -19.90 28.50
N ASP A 218 23.46 -19.32 27.98
CA ASP A 218 22.17 -20.00 27.83
C ASP A 218 22.20 -21.10 26.75
N ILE A 219 22.98 -20.91 25.68
CA ILE A 219 23.20 -21.95 24.65
C ILE A 219 24.01 -23.12 25.22
N ILE A 220 24.97 -22.84 26.10
CA ILE A 220 25.82 -23.87 26.73
C ILE A 220 25.07 -24.62 27.84
N SER A 221 24.24 -23.93 28.64
CA SER A 221 23.49 -24.54 29.73
C SER A 221 22.26 -25.32 29.26
N TYR A 222 21.66 -24.95 28.12
CA TYR A 222 20.49 -25.62 27.55
C TYR A 222 20.67 -25.96 26.07
N PRO A 223 21.61 -26.86 25.71
CA PRO A 223 21.88 -27.21 24.30
C PRO A 223 20.67 -27.86 23.62
N GLU A 224 19.88 -28.65 24.36
CA GLU A 224 18.69 -29.34 23.85
C GLU A 224 17.59 -28.37 23.39
N SER A 225 17.39 -27.25 24.10
CA SER A 225 16.38 -26.26 23.73
C SER A 225 16.78 -25.48 22.47
N PHE A 226 18.07 -25.20 22.30
CA PHE A 226 18.62 -24.60 21.09
C PHE A 226 18.47 -25.52 19.87
N TRP A 227 18.88 -26.78 19.98
CA TRP A 227 18.76 -27.75 18.89
C TRP A 227 17.32 -28.09 18.55
N TYR A 228 16.43 -28.20 19.54
CA TYR A 228 15.01 -28.36 19.33
C TYR A 228 14.39 -27.16 18.58
N ALA A 229 14.76 -25.92 18.96
CA ALA A 229 14.33 -24.72 18.26
C ALA A 229 14.86 -24.68 16.82
N ALA A 230 16.14 -25.01 16.62
CA ALA A 230 16.79 -25.07 15.31
C ALA A 230 16.17 -26.14 14.42
N ASP A 231 15.90 -27.35 14.93
CA ASP A 231 15.30 -28.44 14.18
C ASP A 231 13.84 -28.12 13.82
N ARG A 232 13.07 -27.50 14.72
CA ARG A 232 11.72 -26.99 14.40
C ARG A 232 11.73 -25.98 13.25
N VAL A 233 12.73 -25.10 13.21
CA VAL A 233 12.95 -24.16 12.09
C VAL A 233 13.30 -24.91 10.79
N VAL A 234 14.14 -25.94 10.87
CA VAL A 234 14.55 -26.73 9.68
C VAL A 234 13.41 -27.60 9.16
N GLN A 235 12.67 -28.31 10.03
CA GLN A 235 11.52 -29.12 9.67
C GLN A 235 10.38 -28.27 9.08
N SER A 236 10.11 -27.10 9.66
CA SER A 236 9.12 -26.17 9.10
C SER A 236 9.55 -25.64 7.73
N ARG A 237 10.84 -25.37 7.51
CA ARG A 237 11.38 -25.06 6.17
C ARG A 237 11.20 -26.23 5.19
N ARG A 238 11.56 -27.46 5.58
CA ARG A 238 11.43 -28.66 4.72
C ARG A 238 9.98 -28.92 4.32
N LYS A 239 9.03 -28.90 5.26
CA LYS A 239 7.59 -29.05 4.97
C LYS A 239 7.06 -27.95 4.04
N LYS A 240 7.50 -26.69 4.22
CA LYS A 240 7.10 -25.57 3.36
C LYS A 240 7.65 -25.69 1.93
N VAL A 241 8.87 -26.18 1.72
CA VAL A 241 9.46 -26.35 0.37
C VAL A 241 8.65 -27.33 -0.49
N PHE A 242 8.10 -28.39 0.10
CA PHE A 242 7.25 -29.34 -0.63
C PHE A 242 5.87 -28.77 -0.97
N VAL A 243 5.24 -28.02 -0.05
CA VAL A 243 3.93 -27.39 -0.28
C VAL A 243 4.03 -26.19 -1.23
N SER A 244 5.12 -25.41 -1.19
CA SER A 244 5.29 -24.20 -2.00
C SER A 244 5.62 -24.48 -3.46
N LYS A 245 6.26 -25.62 -3.78
CA LYS A 245 6.54 -26.02 -5.17
C LYS A 245 5.28 -26.28 -6.00
N CYS A 246 4.12 -26.52 -5.36
CA CYS A 246 2.87 -26.86 -6.05
C CYS A 246 1.89 -25.68 -6.24
N SER A 247 2.16 -24.49 -5.69
CA SER A 247 1.26 -23.33 -5.84
C SER A 247 2.05 -22.08 -6.22
N ALA A 248 1.75 -21.47 -7.38
CA ALA A 248 2.35 -20.21 -7.81
C ALA A 248 1.75 -19.00 -7.04
N ARG A 249 1.96 -18.98 -5.72
CA ARG A 249 1.36 -18.03 -4.77
C ARG A 249 1.80 -16.58 -5.01
N THR A 250 2.97 -16.35 -5.59
CA THR A 250 3.43 -14.99 -5.92
C THR A 250 2.58 -14.33 -7.00
N LEU A 251 1.85 -15.14 -7.78
CA LEU A 251 0.95 -14.71 -8.86
C LEU A 251 -0.52 -14.61 -8.39
N THR A 252 -0.88 -15.13 -7.23
CA THR A 252 -2.28 -15.11 -6.76
C THR A 252 -2.70 -13.70 -6.34
N THR A 253 -3.87 -13.26 -6.79
CA THR A 253 -4.48 -11.97 -6.43
C THR A 253 -5.83 -12.21 -5.74
N ALA A 254 -6.22 -11.33 -4.82
CA ALA A 254 -7.35 -11.58 -3.90
C ALA A 254 -8.75 -11.13 -4.34
N GLY A 255 -8.93 -10.73 -5.61
CA GLY A 255 -10.09 -9.93 -5.99
C GLY A 255 -9.81 -8.42 -5.92
N TRP A 256 -10.69 -7.60 -6.49
CA TRP A 256 -10.60 -6.14 -6.41
C TRP A 256 -10.93 -5.58 -5.02
N THR A 257 -11.67 -6.34 -4.20
CA THR A 257 -12.08 -6.00 -2.83
C THR A 257 -11.05 -6.34 -1.76
N PHE A 258 -10.00 -7.09 -2.10
CA PHE A 258 -8.96 -7.54 -1.17
C PHE A 258 -9.48 -8.16 0.13
N ILE A 259 -10.36 -9.15 0.03
CA ILE A 259 -10.98 -9.81 1.18
C ILE A 259 -9.90 -10.49 2.05
N THR A 260 -9.89 -10.17 3.35
CA THR A 260 -9.05 -10.82 4.36
C THR A 260 -9.76 -12.07 4.91
N PRO A 261 -9.04 -13.15 5.29
CA PRO A 261 -7.58 -13.29 5.41
C PRO A 261 -6.85 -13.67 4.11
N PHE A 262 -7.55 -13.79 2.98
CA PHE A 262 -6.95 -14.23 1.71
C PHE A 262 -5.92 -13.23 1.16
N SER A 263 -6.22 -11.93 1.27
CA SER A 263 -5.33 -10.84 0.84
C SER A 263 -4.22 -10.50 1.85
N SER A 264 -4.46 -10.61 3.16
CA SER A 264 -3.50 -10.24 4.21
C SER A 264 -2.45 -11.31 4.47
N SER A 265 -2.81 -12.59 4.39
CA SER A 265 -1.87 -13.65 4.74
C SER A 265 -0.99 -14.08 3.55
N VAL A 266 0.33 -14.07 3.79
CA VAL A 266 1.34 -14.51 2.81
C VAL A 266 1.26 -16.03 2.53
N LYS A 267 0.45 -16.76 3.30
CA LYS A 267 0.12 -18.17 3.08
C LYS A 267 -0.76 -18.39 1.85
N TYR A 268 -1.64 -17.44 1.49
CA TYR A 268 -2.53 -17.57 0.34
C TYR A 268 -2.10 -16.70 -0.84
N THR A 269 -1.63 -15.49 -0.56
CA THR A 269 -1.14 -14.54 -1.55
C THR A 269 0.30 -14.17 -1.24
N GLY A 270 1.23 -14.72 -2.00
CA GLY A 270 2.67 -14.56 -1.78
C GLY A 270 3.09 -13.12 -1.98
N VAL A 271 4.32 -12.80 -1.60
CA VAL A 271 4.90 -11.47 -1.85
C VAL A 271 5.14 -11.32 -3.36
N GLY A 272 4.57 -10.27 -3.97
CA GLY A 272 4.62 -10.09 -5.42
C GLY A 272 3.39 -9.37 -5.99
N SER A 273 2.53 -10.10 -6.69
CA SER A 273 1.42 -9.51 -7.46
C SER A 273 0.46 -8.73 -6.57
N GLN A 274 0.04 -9.31 -5.45
CA GLN A 274 -0.85 -8.67 -4.48
C GLN A 274 -0.23 -7.38 -3.89
N ASP A 275 1.07 -7.32 -3.63
CA ASP A 275 1.72 -6.12 -3.07
C ASP A 275 1.79 -4.98 -4.10
N ILE A 276 2.03 -5.32 -5.36
CA ILE A 276 2.01 -4.33 -6.45
C ILE A 276 0.59 -3.77 -6.63
N LEU A 277 -0.47 -4.59 -6.44
CA LEU A 277 -1.86 -4.10 -6.43
C LEU A 277 -2.11 -3.12 -5.28
N ILE A 278 -1.69 -3.47 -4.07
CA ILE A 278 -1.78 -2.62 -2.88
C ILE A 278 -1.10 -1.27 -3.14
N LEU A 279 0.14 -1.28 -3.64
CA LEU A 279 0.90 -0.07 -3.96
C LEU A 279 0.22 0.80 -5.02
N SER A 280 -0.35 0.17 -6.06
CA SER A 280 -1.10 0.87 -7.11
C SER A 280 -2.32 1.62 -6.53
N VAL A 281 -3.09 0.98 -5.65
CA VAL A 281 -4.25 1.57 -4.99
C VAL A 281 -3.83 2.70 -4.05
N VAL A 282 -2.70 2.57 -3.35
CA VAL A 282 -2.15 3.67 -2.51
C VAL A 282 -1.81 4.88 -3.38
N PHE A 283 -1.17 4.71 -4.54
CA PHE A 283 -0.90 5.83 -5.45
C PHE A 283 -2.19 6.48 -5.97
N ALA A 284 -3.20 5.69 -6.36
CA ALA A 284 -4.50 6.25 -6.72
C ALA A 284 -5.14 7.02 -5.54
N GLY A 285 -5.05 6.48 -4.32
CA GLY A 285 -5.49 7.13 -3.10
C GLY A 285 -4.83 8.49 -2.87
N ILE A 286 -3.50 8.56 -2.98
CA ILE A 286 -2.73 9.81 -2.84
C ILE A 286 -3.12 10.84 -3.92
N SER A 287 -3.31 10.41 -5.17
CA SER A 287 -3.80 11.31 -6.24
C SER A 287 -5.18 11.89 -5.91
N THR A 288 -6.11 11.05 -5.44
CA THR A 288 -7.46 11.51 -5.08
C THR A 288 -7.47 12.45 -3.87
N THR A 289 -6.62 12.22 -2.87
CA THR A 289 -6.53 13.09 -1.70
C THR A 289 -6.04 14.49 -2.06
N ILE A 290 -5.01 14.55 -2.89
CA ILE A 290 -4.49 15.79 -3.47
C ILE A 290 -5.58 16.52 -4.28
N SER A 291 -6.34 15.81 -5.10
CA SER A 291 -7.41 16.39 -5.92
C SER A 291 -8.53 16.98 -5.06
N PHE A 292 -9.12 16.21 -4.13
CA PHE A 292 -10.28 16.71 -3.39
C PHE A 292 -9.91 17.81 -2.40
N THR A 293 -8.74 17.72 -1.74
CA THR A 293 -8.31 18.74 -0.79
C THR A 293 -8.13 20.08 -1.48
N ASN A 294 -7.46 20.08 -2.64
CA ASN A 294 -7.27 21.29 -3.44
C ASN A 294 -8.60 21.89 -3.88
N LEU A 295 -9.52 21.07 -4.43
CA LEU A 295 -10.81 21.55 -4.93
C LEU A 295 -11.75 22.03 -3.82
N LEU A 296 -11.75 21.41 -2.63
CA LEU A 296 -12.50 21.92 -1.50
C LEU A 296 -11.94 23.27 -0.99
N ILE A 297 -10.62 23.42 -0.99
CA ILE A 297 -9.96 24.67 -0.60
C ILE A 297 -10.26 25.77 -1.63
N THR A 298 -10.26 25.47 -2.94
CA THR A 298 -10.61 26.47 -3.97
C THR A 298 -11.96 27.13 -3.74
N ARG A 299 -12.98 26.31 -3.44
CA ARG A 299 -14.30 26.82 -3.10
C ARG A 299 -14.27 27.70 -1.85
N ARG A 300 -13.50 27.31 -0.84
CA ARG A 300 -13.44 28.05 0.43
C ARG A 300 -12.73 29.40 0.26
N THR A 301 -11.59 29.45 -0.44
CA THR A 301 -10.69 30.61 -0.46
C THR A 301 -10.84 31.49 -1.69
N LEU A 302 -11.07 30.93 -2.88
CA LEU A 302 -11.05 31.66 -4.15
C LEU A 302 -12.44 31.94 -4.74
N ALA A 303 -13.52 31.61 -4.02
CA ALA A 303 -14.87 31.93 -4.47
C ALA A 303 -15.15 33.43 -4.49
N MET A 304 -15.84 33.87 -5.55
CA MET A 304 -16.26 35.26 -5.66
C MET A 304 -17.15 35.69 -4.48
N PRO A 305 -17.04 36.96 -4.01
CA PRO A 305 -17.80 37.50 -2.89
C PRO A 305 -19.29 37.66 -3.26
N GLY A 306 -20.01 36.54 -3.26
CA GLY A 306 -21.42 36.40 -3.63
C GLY A 306 -21.83 34.94 -3.58
N ILE A 307 -21.02 34.07 -4.20
CA ILE A 307 -21.13 32.61 -4.10
C ILE A 307 -20.78 32.12 -2.69
N ARG A 308 -19.77 32.71 -2.04
CA ARG A 308 -19.34 32.31 -0.69
C ARG A 308 -20.46 32.38 0.35
N HIS A 309 -21.27 33.44 0.30
CA HIS A 309 -22.39 33.67 1.22
C HIS A 309 -23.72 33.04 0.75
N ARG A 310 -23.69 32.18 -0.28
CA ARG A 310 -24.88 31.56 -0.90
C ARG A 310 -25.93 32.59 -1.39
N ARG A 311 -25.53 33.83 -1.65
CA ARG A 311 -26.42 34.87 -2.21
C ARG A 311 -26.76 34.60 -3.67
N VAL A 312 -25.88 33.88 -4.38
CA VAL A 312 -26.08 33.44 -5.77
C VAL A 312 -26.10 31.91 -5.80
N LEU A 313 -27.08 31.35 -6.52
CA LEU A 313 -27.21 29.91 -6.73
C LEU A 313 -26.08 29.40 -7.62
N MET A 314 -25.42 28.32 -7.19
CA MET A 314 -24.46 27.59 -8.01
C MET A 314 -25.20 26.59 -8.92
N PRO A 315 -24.66 26.26 -10.11
CA PRO A 315 -25.23 25.22 -10.97
C PRO A 315 -25.37 23.89 -10.23
N PHE A 316 -26.45 23.13 -10.49
CA PHE A 316 -26.71 21.86 -9.81
C PHE A 316 -25.53 20.87 -9.90
N ILE A 317 -24.86 20.82 -11.05
CA ILE A 317 -23.69 19.97 -11.29
C ILE A 317 -22.56 20.26 -10.28
N THR A 318 -22.29 21.53 -9.95
CA THR A 318 -21.20 21.87 -9.02
C THR A 318 -21.56 21.53 -7.59
N ILE A 319 -22.83 21.71 -7.21
CA ILE A 319 -23.33 21.31 -5.89
C ILE A 319 -23.15 19.80 -5.72
N SER A 320 -23.51 19.01 -6.74
CA SER A 320 -23.29 17.56 -6.76
C SER A 320 -21.81 17.21 -6.62
N ILE A 321 -20.92 17.85 -7.40
CA ILE A 321 -19.48 17.59 -7.32
C ILE A 321 -18.91 17.98 -5.93
N PHE A 322 -19.38 19.06 -5.32
CA PHE A 322 -18.93 19.41 -3.96
C PHE A 322 -19.44 18.45 -2.90
N LEU A 323 -20.64 17.91 -3.05
CA LEU A 323 -21.17 16.86 -2.18
C LEU A 323 -20.30 15.60 -2.29
N THR A 324 -20.00 15.15 -3.51
CA THR A 324 -19.17 13.96 -3.73
C THR A 324 -17.74 14.15 -3.26
N LEU A 325 -17.15 15.34 -3.42
CA LEU A 325 -15.83 15.67 -2.89
C LEU A 325 -15.78 15.61 -1.35
N ARG A 326 -16.86 15.99 -0.66
CA ARG A 326 -16.96 15.88 0.80
C ARG A 326 -17.07 14.42 1.25
N MET A 327 -17.87 13.61 0.56
CA MET A 327 -17.95 12.18 0.84
C MET A 327 -16.61 11.49 0.60
N LEU A 328 -15.94 11.83 -0.50
CA LEU A 328 -14.61 11.31 -0.81
C LEU A 328 -13.61 11.67 0.30
N ALA A 329 -13.64 12.90 0.81
CA ALA A 329 -12.77 13.32 1.92
C ALA A 329 -12.93 12.47 3.19
N THR A 330 -14.13 11.99 3.47
CA THR A 330 -14.39 11.10 4.62
C THR A 330 -14.00 9.64 4.36
N ILE A 331 -14.10 9.17 3.12
CA ILE A 331 -13.90 7.75 2.77
C ILE A 331 -12.41 7.45 2.50
N THR A 332 -11.68 8.34 1.82
CA THR A 332 -10.30 8.06 1.43
C THR A 332 -9.34 7.74 2.59
N PRO A 333 -9.42 8.38 3.77
CA PRO A 333 -8.52 8.03 4.88
C PRO A 333 -8.82 6.63 5.43
N VAL A 334 -10.09 6.22 5.46
CA VAL A 334 -10.50 4.88 5.91
C VAL A 334 -9.97 3.81 4.96
N LEU A 335 -10.13 4.01 3.65
CA LEU A 335 -9.58 3.11 2.64
C LEU A 335 -8.05 3.03 2.73
N GLY A 336 -7.37 4.18 2.88
CA GLY A 336 -5.92 4.25 3.04
C GLY A 336 -5.44 3.49 4.27
N ALA A 337 -6.10 3.66 5.41
CA ALA A 337 -5.78 2.94 6.63
C ALA A 337 -5.94 1.43 6.45
N ALA A 338 -7.03 0.95 5.84
CA ALA A 338 -7.27 -0.47 5.60
C ALA A 338 -6.18 -1.11 4.73
N VAL A 339 -5.79 -0.44 3.64
CA VAL A 339 -4.74 -0.93 2.73
C VAL A 339 -3.36 -0.91 3.40
N ILE A 340 -3.07 0.09 4.23
CA ILE A 340 -1.83 0.17 5.01
C ILE A 340 -1.78 -0.92 6.09
N MET A 341 -2.87 -1.15 6.84
CA MET A 341 -2.96 -2.25 7.81
C MET A 341 -2.73 -3.61 7.15
N MET A 342 -3.28 -3.82 5.95
CA MET A 342 -3.04 -5.04 5.17
C MET A 342 -1.58 -5.17 4.72
N ALA A 343 -0.95 -4.06 4.33
CA ALA A 343 0.49 -4.06 4.01
C ALA A 343 1.35 -4.37 5.24
N PHE A 344 0.94 -3.90 6.43
CA PHE A 344 1.57 -4.25 7.71
C PHE A 344 1.45 -5.75 8.01
N ASP A 345 0.27 -6.34 7.84
CA ASP A 345 0.06 -7.76 8.07
C ASP A 345 0.95 -8.61 7.13
N ARG A 346 1.08 -8.17 5.86
CA ARG A 346 1.87 -8.88 4.85
C ARG A 346 3.38 -8.79 5.05
N HIS A 347 3.91 -7.62 5.41
CA HIS A 347 5.36 -7.38 5.44
C HIS A 347 5.97 -7.35 6.84
N TRP A 348 5.21 -6.90 7.83
CA TRP A 348 5.67 -6.69 9.20
C TRP A 348 5.04 -7.66 10.21
N GLN A 349 4.23 -8.62 9.75
CA GLN A 349 3.64 -9.67 10.59
C GLN A 349 2.80 -9.11 11.74
N THR A 350 2.13 -7.98 11.49
CA THR A 350 1.05 -7.53 12.37
C THR A 350 -0.15 -8.47 12.22
N THR A 351 -1.08 -8.38 13.17
CA THR A 351 -2.26 -9.24 13.24
C THR A 351 -3.53 -8.39 13.25
N PHE A 352 -3.67 -7.46 12.29
CA PHE A 352 -4.89 -6.64 12.17
C PHE A 352 -6.07 -7.44 11.62
N PHE A 353 -5.81 -8.36 10.68
CA PHE A 353 -6.85 -9.16 10.02
C PHE A 353 -6.62 -10.67 10.16
N GLU A 354 -5.74 -11.10 11.07
CA GLU A 354 -5.41 -12.51 11.31
C GLU A 354 -6.28 -13.07 12.45
N TYR A 355 -7.25 -13.91 12.08
CA TYR A 355 -8.23 -14.50 13.02
C TYR A 355 -7.61 -15.36 14.13
N ALA A 356 -6.37 -15.83 13.97
CA ALA A 356 -5.70 -16.67 14.96
C ALA A 356 -5.29 -15.89 16.22
N TYR A 357 -5.14 -14.57 16.13
CA TYR A 357 -4.59 -13.73 17.20
C TYR A 357 -5.55 -12.62 17.67
N GLY A 358 -6.75 -12.53 17.09
CA GLY A 358 -7.80 -11.56 17.45
C GLY A 358 -8.26 -10.75 16.25
#